data_AF-A0A9E2MQ38-F1
#
_entry.id   AF-A0A9E2MQ38-F1
#
_cell.length_a   1.000
_cell.length_b   1.000
_cell.length_c   1.000
_cell.angle_alpha   90.00
_cell.angle_beta   90.00
_cell.angle_gamma   90.00
#
_symmetry.space_group_name_H-M   'P 1'
#
loop_
_entity.id
_entity.type
_entity.pdbx_description
1 polymer ?
#
loop_
_entity_poly.entity_id
_entity_poly.type
_entity_poly.pdbx_seq_one_letter_code
_entity_poly.pdbx_strand_id
1 'polypeptide(L)'
;MLLKITIGLIGILLFLFLFWKKLKEDYESEIIFTSAFYILSGIAGGLLISARFLPNWWFWLAFLGSTVAFIIAVTKFKLRILEAAEAWIVANLSLFGLAMLADYIQEPILTSGIGTILILVLFVSYFIIDKHYKS
;
A
#
# COMPACT_ATOMS: atom_id res chain seq x y z
N MET A 1 -2.54 -12.70 17.33
CA MET A 1 -2.94 -13.32 16.04
C MET A 1 -4.21 -12.70 15.46
N LEU A 2 -5.36 -12.76 16.16
CA LEU A 2 -6.63 -12.18 15.67
C LEU A 2 -6.49 -10.70 15.30
N LEU A 3 -5.86 -9.90 16.16
CA LEU A 3 -5.62 -8.47 15.91
C LEU A 3 -4.82 -8.22 14.61
N LYS A 4 -3.74 -8.97 14.34
CA LYS A 4 -2.96 -8.86 13.09
C LYS A 4 -3.83 -9.14 11.87
N ILE A 5 -4.67 -10.17 11.94
CA ILE A 5 -5.57 -10.55 10.84
C ILE A 5 -6.59 -9.44 10.60
N THR A 6 -7.22 -8.92 11.66
CA THR A 6 -8.20 -7.83 11.55
C THR A 6 -7.58 -6.56 10.97
N ILE A 7 -6.42 -6.13 11.49
CA ILE A 7 -5.73 -4.93 10.98
C ILE A 7 -5.27 -5.16 9.52
N GLY A 8 -4.78 -6.36 9.19
CA GLY A 8 -4.41 -6.71 7.82
C GLY A 8 -5.59 -6.65 6.85
N LEU A 9 -6.76 -7.17 7.24
CA LEU A 9 -7.98 -7.08 6.44
C LEU A 9 -8.44 -5.63 6.26
N ILE A 10 -8.43 -4.83 7.32
CA ILE A 10 -8.74 -3.40 7.25
C ILE A 10 -7.75 -2.69 6.31
N GLY A 11 -6.46 -3.03 6.39
CA GLY A 11 -5.44 -2.47 5.50
C GLY A 11 -5.67 -2.82 4.03
N ILE A 12 -6.04 -4.07 3.73
CA ILE A 12 -6.38 -4.48 2.36
C ILE A 12 -7.63 -3.73 1.87
N LEU A 13 -8.67 -3.60 2.70
CA LEU A 13 -9.88 -2.87 2.32
C LEU A 13 -9.61 -1.38 2.09
N LEU A 14 -8.81 -0.73 2.94
CA LEU A 14 -8.39 0.66 2.76
C LEU A 14 -7.53 0.83 1.51
N PHE A 15 -6.60 -0.10 1.27
CA PHE A 15 -5.79 -0.12 0.05
C PHE A 15 -6.68 -0.14 -1.19
N LEU A 16 -7.63 -1.10 -1.26
CA LEU A 16 -8.55 -1.24 -2.39
C LEU A 16 -9.42 0.01 -2.56
N PHE A 17 -9.97 0.54 -1.46
CA PHE A 17 -10.80 1.73 -1.47
C PHE A 17 -10.06 2.97 -1.96
N LEU A 18 -8.85 3.23 -1.46
CA LEU A 18 -8.06 4.40 -1.85
C LEU A 18 -7.59 4.30 -3.30
N PHE A 19 -7.15 3.12 -3.72
CA PHE A 19 -6.73 2.86 -5.10
C PHE A 19 -7.90 3.05 -6.08
N TRP A 20 -9.07 2.49 -5.75
CA TRP A 20 -10.30 2.71 -6.51
C TRP A 20 -10.73 4.17 -6.54
N LYS A 21 -10.76 4.84 -5.37
CA LYS A 21 -11.20 6.22 -5.26
C LYS A 21 -10.41 7.17 -6.17
N LYS A 22 -9.11 6.92 -6.37
CA LYS A 22 -8.26 7.78 -7.21
C LYS A 22 -8.33 7.45 -8.70
N LEU A 23 -8.70 6.24 -9.11
CA LEU A 23 -8.70 5.83 -10.52
C LEU A 23 -10.11 5.72 -11.14
N LYS A 24 -11.17 5.73 -10.33
CA LYS A 24 -12.56 5.49 -10.80
C LYS A 24 -13.09 6.47 -11.84
N GLU A 25 -12.47 7.64 -11.99
CA GLU A 25 -12.94 8.67 -12.93
C GLU A 25 -12.46 8.40 -14.36
N ASP A 26 -11.30 7.75 -14.51
CA ASP A 26 -10.64 7.53 -15.80
C ASP A 26 -10.63 6.06 -16.25
N TYR A 27 -10.87 5.11 -15.34
CA TYR A 27 -10.73 3.69 -15.62
C TYR A 27 -11.93 2.85 -15.16
N GLU A 28 -12.23 1.80 -15.91
CA GLU A 28 -13.24 0.81 -15.55
C GLU A 28 -12.87 0.06 -14.27
N SER A 29 -13.88 -0.26 -13.45
CA SER A 29 -13.68 -0.93 -12.16
C SER A 29 -12.92 -2.25 -12.30
N GLU A 30 -13.17 -3.03 -13.36
CA GLU A 30 -12.46 -4.28 -13.63
C GLU A 30 -10.94 -4.08 -13.76
N ILE A 31 -10.52 -3.05 -14.49
CA ILE A 31 -9.10 -2.71 -14.70
C ILE A 31 -8.47 -2.32 -13.36
N ILE A 32 -9.17 -1.49 -12.59
CA ILE A 32 -8.67 -0.98 -11.31
C ILE A 32 -8.47 -2.13 -10.32
N PHE A 33 -9.50 -2.96 -10.11
CA PHE A 33 -9.40 -4.07 -9.17
C PHE A 33 -8.40 -5.12 -9.62
N THR A 34 -8.31 -5.43 -10.92
CA THR A 34 -7.30 -6.37 -11.43
C THR A 34 -5.87 -5.85 -11.20
N SER A 35 -5.66 -4.55 -11.42
CA SER A 35 -4.37 -3.89 -11.13
C SER A 35 -4.04 -3.94 -9.64
N ALA A 36 -5.02 -3.65 -8.78
CA ALA A 36 -4.87 -3.72 -7.34
C ALA A 36 -4.53 -5.15 -6.87
N PHE A 37 -5.17 -6.18 -7.44
CA PHE A 37 -4.87 -7.57 -7.15
C PHE A 37 -3.46 -7.98 -7.59
N TYR A 38 -2.95 -7.45 -8.70
CA TYR A 38 -1.55 -7.68 -9.10
C TYR A 38 -0.60 -7.15 -8.04
N ILE A 39 -0.83 -5.91 -7.60
CA ILE A 39 0.00 -5.24 -6.58
C ILE A 39 -0.05 -6.00 -5.26
N LEU A 40 -1.25 -6.37 -4.78
CA LEU A 40 -1.42 -7.16 -3.56
C LEU A 40 -0.76 -8.55 -3.66
N SER A 41 -0.81 -9.18 -4.85
CA SER A 41 -0.12 -10.46 -5.09
C SER A 41 1.40 -10.29 -5.06
N GLY A 42 1.92 -9.18 -5.60
CA GLY A 42 3.33 -8.83 -5.51
C GLY A 42 3.79 -8.61 -4.06
N ILE A 43 2.98 -7.90 -3.26
CA ILE A 43 3.21 -7.72 -1.82
C ILE A 43 3.23 -9.09 -1.12
N ALA A 44 2.20 -9.92 -1.35
CA ALA A 44 2.12 -11.25 -0.75
C ALA A 44 3.32 -12.12 -1.13
N GLY A 45 3.76 -12.10 -2.40
CA GLY A 45 4.96 -12.80 -2.85
C GLY A 45 6.22 -12.31 -2.13
N GLY A 46 6.41 -10.99 -2.01
CA GLY A 46 7.53 -10.40 -1.27
C GLY A 46 7.52 -10.79 0.21
N LEU A 47 6.36 -10.79 0.85
CA LEU A 47 6.19 -11.21 2.25
C LEU A 47 6.48 -12.70 2.44
N LEU A 48 6.03 -13.56 1.52
CA LEU A 48 6.32 -15.01 1.58
C LEU A 48 7.82 -15.30 1.43
N ILE A 49 8.49 -14.62 0.50
CA ILE A 49 9.95 -14.73 0.34
C ILE A 49 10.66 -14.25 1.61
N SER A 50 10.25 -13.10 2.15
CA SER A 50 10.84 -12.55 3.38
C SER A 50 10.68 -13.50 4.56
N ALA A 51 9.47 -14.05 4.76
CA ALA A 51 9.16 -14.93 5.88
C ALA A 51 10.07 -16.16 5.93
N ARG A 52 10.58 -16.63 4.78
CA ARG A 52 11.43 -17.82 4.69
C ARG A 52 12.92 -17.52 4.66
N PHE A 53 13.34 -16.46 3.96
CA PHE A 53 14.76 -16.24 3.65
C PHE A 53 15.36 -15.02 4.36
N LEU A 54 14.61 -13.92 4.47
CA LEU A 54 15.12 -12.65 4.99
C LEU A 54 14.03 -11.93 5.82
N PRO A 55 13.76 -12.35 7.08
CA PRO A 55 12.67 -11.81 7.89
C PRO A 55 12.80 -10.30 8.16
N ASN A 56 14.02 -9.80 8.34
CA ASN A 56 14.27 -8.37 8.59
C ASN A 56 14.09 -7.50 7.34
N TRP A 57 13.93 -8.11 6.16
CA TRP A 57 13.77 -7.42 4.87
C TRP A 57 12.33 -7.44 4.36
N TRP A 58 11.36 -7.76 5.23
CA TRP A 58 9.96 -7.88 4.84
C TRP A 58 9.43 -6.64 4.14
N PHE A 59 9.80 -5.44 4.63
CA PHE A 59 9.38 -4.18 4.03
C PHE A 59 9.94 -4.03 2.61
N TRP A 60 11.26 -4.22 2.45
CA TRP A 60 11.93 -4.04 1.17
C TRP A 60 11.47 -5.06 0.13
N LEU A 61 11.25 -6.31 0.52
CA LEU A 61 10.76 -7.36 -0.38
C LEU A 61 9.29 -7.14 -0.75
N ALA A 62 8.44 -6.73 0.19
CA ALA A 62 7.06 -6.35 -0.10
C ALA A 62 6.99 -5.14 -1.04
N PHE A 63 7.83 -4.12 -0.81
CA PHE A 63 7.93 -2.92 -1.65
C PHE A 63 8.43 -3.25 -3.06
N LEU A 64 9.47 -4.09 -3.18
CA LEU A 64 9.97 -4.55 -4.47
C LEU A 64 8.89 -5.35 -5.22
N GLY A 65 8.23 -6.29 -4.54
CA GLY A 65 7.15 -7.09 -5.11
C GLY A 65 5.97 -6.23 -5.59
N SER A 66 5.57 -5.24 -4.80
CA SER A 66 4.51 -4.30 -5.16
C SER A 66 4.90 -3.39 -6.32
N THR A 67 6.16 -2.96 -6.39
CA THR A 67 6.72 -2.14 -7.48
C THR A 67 6.75 -2.91 -8.80
N VAL A 68 7.26 -4.15 -8.79
CA VAL A 68 7.27 -5.01 -9.99
C VAL A 68 5.85 -5.27 -10.48
N ALA A 69 4.93 -5.61 -9.58
CA ALA A 69 3.53 -5.84 -9.92
C ALA A 69 2.83 -4.56 -10.42
N PHE A 70 3.15 -3.39 -9.86
CA PHE A 70 2.67 -2.10 -10.34
C PHE A 70 3.15 -1.81 -11.76
N ILE A 71 4.43 -2.00 -12.06
CA ILE A 71 4.98 -1.83 -13.41
C ILE A 71 4.27 -2.77 -14.40
N ILE A 72 4.04 -4.03 -14.02
CA ILE A 72 3.28 -4.98 -14.84
C ILE A 72 1.85 -4.49 -15.08
N ALA A 73 1.15 -4.02 -14.05
CA ALA A 73 -0.22 -3.52 -14.19
C ALA A 73 -0.29 -2.28 -15.10
N VAL A 74 0.58 -1.29 -14.89
CA VAL A 74 0.64 -0.06 -15.68
C VAL A 74 0.93 -0.34 -17.14
N THR A 75 1.92 -1.20 -17.43
CA THR A 75 2.29 -1.56 -18.81
C THR A 75 1.20 -2.39 -19.49
N LYS A 76 0.59 -3.35 -18.77
CA LYS A 76 -0.45 -4.23 -19.31
C LYS A 76 -1.75 -3.49 -19.60
N PHE A 77 -2.19 -2.65 -18.68
CA PHE A 77 -3.47 -1.93 -18.78
C PHE A 77 -3.34 -0.51 -19.33
N LYS A 78 -2.13 -0.09 -19.69
CA LYS A 78 -1.81 1.23 -20.25
C LYS A 78 -2.32 2.38 -19.39
N LEU A 79 -2.21 2.22 -18.06
CA LEU A 79 -2.58 3.27 -17.11
C LEU A 79 -1.63 4.46 -17.27
N ARG A 80 -2.13 5.67 -17.06
CA ARG A 80 -1.27 6.85 -16.97
C ARG A 80 -0.40 6.73 -15.73
N ILE A 81 0.92 6.75 -15.94
CA ILE A 81 1.92 6.43 -14.91
C ILE A 81 1.75 7.32 -13.67
N LEU A 82 1.51 8.62 -13.85
CA LEU A 82 1.41 9.57 -12.73
C LEU A 82 0.18 9.32 -11.86
N GLU A 83 -1.01 9.24 -12.47
CA GLU A 83 -2.28 8.94 -11.76
C GLU A 83 -2.21 7.59 -11.04
N ALA A 84 -1.69 6.55 -11.74
CA ALA A 84 -1.54 5.23 -11.17
C ALA A 84 -0.51 5.20 -10.03
N ALA A 85 0.59 5.95 -10.16
CA ALA A 85 1.62 6.05 -9.12
C ALA A 85 1.09 6.76 -7.87
N GLU A 86 0.32 7.84 -8.03
CA GLU A 86 -0.33 8.52 -6.91
C GLU A 86 -1.29 7.59 -6.18
N ALA A 87 -2.16 6.89 -6.91
CA ALA A 87 -3.07 5.90 -6.34
C ALA A 87 -2.32 4.78 -5.61
N TRP A 88 -1.24 4.27 -6.22
CA TRP A 88 -0.38 3.22 -5.64
C TRP A 88 0.31 3.68 -4.36
N ILE A 89 0.91 4.88 -4.34
CA ILE A 89 1.60 5.42 -3.16
C ILE A 89 0.63 5.59 -2.00
N VAL A 90 -0.52 6.23 -2.23
CA VAL A 90 -1.52 6.50 -1.17
C VAL A 90 -2.09 5.20 -0.61
N ALA A 91 -2.41 4.24 -1.48
CA ALA A 91 -2.91 2.95 -1.06
C ALA A 91 -1.86 2.16 -0.26
N ASN A 92 -0.60 2.10 -0.73
CA ASN A 92 0.49 1.43 0.01
C ASN A 92 0.80 2.10 1.34
N LEU A 93 0.79 3.45 1.41
CA LEU A 93 1.00 4.17 2.66
C LEU A 93 -0.02 3.77 3.72
N SER A 94 -1.30 3.63 3.36
CA SER A 94 -2.32 3.16 4.31
C SER A 94 -2.06 1.74 4.81
N LEU A 95 -1.63 0.83 3.91
CA LEU A 95 -1.35 -0.55 4.24
C LEU A 95 -0.10 -0.69 5.14
N PHE A 96 1.01 -0.04 4.77
CA PHE A 96 2.23 -0.03 5.56
C PHE A 96 2.06 0.71 6.89
N GLY A 97 1.27 1.77 6.93
CA GLY A 97 0.95 2.50 8.16
C GLY A 97 0.23 1.61 9.16
N LEU A 98 -0.76 0.83 8.70
CA LEU A 98 -1.45 -0.14 9.54
C LEU A 98 -0.56 -1.32 9.95
N ALA A 99 0.36 -1.76 9.09
CA ALA A 99 1.33 -2.79 9.45
C ALA A 99 2.27 -2.31 10.58
N MET A 100 2.84 -1.10 10.46
CA MET A 100 3.68 -0.47 11.49
C MET A 100 2.93 -0.28 12.81
N LEU A 101 1.67 0.16 12.73
CA LEU A 101 0.81 0.32 13.90
C LEU A 101 0.52 -1.02 14.57
N ALA A 102 0.21 -2.05 13.78
CA ALA A 102 -0.04 -3.40 14.30
C ALA A 102 1.18 -3.97 15.02
N ASP A 103 2.38 -3.76 14.46
CA ASP A 103 3.63 -4.18 15.08
C ASP A 103 3.88 -3.41 16.38
N TYR A 104 3.69 -2.08 16.39
CA TYR A 104 3.87 -1.25 17.59
C TYR A 104 2.89 -1.61 18.73
N ILE A 105 1.64 -1.92 18.41
CA ILE A 105 0.64 -2.32 19.43
C ILE A 105 1.02 -3.64 20.11
N GLN A 106 1.64 -4.56 19.38
CA GLN A 106 2.00 -5.87 19.90
C GLN A 106 3.33 -5.87 20.64
N GLU A 107 4.32 -5.22 20.04
CA GLU A 107 5.64 -5.06 20.60
C GLU A 107 5.98 -3.57 20.47
N PRO A 108 5.93 -2.80 21.58
CA PRO A 108 6.20 -1.36 21.58
C PRO A 108 7.66 -1.02 21.26
N ILE A 109 8.09 -1.32 20.04
CA ILE A 109 9.43 -1.07 19.53
C ILE A 109 9.44 0.36 18.98
N LEU A 110 10.46 1.13 19.37
CA LEU A 110 10.60 2.53 19.00
C LEU A 110 10.56 2.75 17.48
N THR A 111 11.15 1.84 16.70
CA THR A 111 11.16 1.90 15.23
C THR A 111 9.76 1.85 14.63
N SER A 112 8.90 0.95 15.13
CA SER A 112 7.52 0.81 14.66
C SER A 112 6.65 2.01 15.07
N GLY A 113 6.90 2.56 16.26
CA GLY A 113 6.25 3.78 16.73
C GLY A 113 6.60 5.01 15.88
N ILE A 114 7.90 5.23 15.64
CA ILE A 114 8.38 6.31 14.76
C ILE A 114 7.86 6.12 13.32
N GLY A 115 7.93 4.89 12.79
CA GLY A 115 7.40 4.56 11.47
C GLY A 115 5.91 4.86 11.33
N THR A 116 5.12 4.54 12.34
CA THR A 116 3.69 4.85 12.38
C THR A 116 3.44 6.36 12.34
N ILE A 117 4.15 7.14 13.17
CA ILE A 117 4.01 8.61 13.20
C ILE A 117 4.43 9.22 11.86
N LEU A 118 5.57 8.79 11.30
CA LEU A 118 6.04 9.28 10.01
C LEU A 118 5.03 9.01 8.89
N ILE A 119 4.50 7.80 8.81
CA ILE A 119 3.48 7.46 7.80
C ILE A 119 2.22 8.28 8.02
N LEU A 120 1.78 8.49 9.26
CA LEU A 120 0.60 9.31 9.57
C LEU A 120 0.82 10.77 9.14
N VAL A 121 1.99 11.34 9.41
CA VAL A 121 2.36 12.69 8.95
C VAL A 121 2.31 12.75 7.43
N LEU A 122 2.96 11.81 6.73
CA LEU A 122 2.94 11.76 5.25
C LEU A 122 1.52 11.63 4.69
N PHE A 123 0.70 10.77 5.29
CA PHE A 123 -0.67 10.55 4.87
C PHE A 123 -1.53 11.82 5.07
N VAL A 124 -1.42 12.49 6.21
CA VAL A 124 -2.11 13.76 6.48
C VAL A 124 -1.62 14.86 5.55
N SER A 125 -0.30 14.99 5.37
CA SER A 125 0.30 15.96 4.45
C SER A 125 -0.19 15.76 3.02
N TYR A 126 -0.33 14.51 2.57
CA TYR A 126 -0.89 14.20 1.25
C TYR A 126 -2.30 14.80 1.08
N PHE A 127 -3.23 14.56 2.02
CA PHE A 127 -4.59 15.11 1.90
C PHE A 127 -4.66 16.63 2.03
N ILE A 128 -3.77 17.24 2.83
CA ILE A 128 -3.69 18.70 2.92
C ILE A 128 -3.26 19.28 1.57
N ILE A 129 -2.26 18.69 0.91
CA ILE A 129 -1.75 19.16 -0.38
C ILE A 129 -2.78 18.89 -1.49
N ASP A 130 -3.38 17.70 -1.52
CA ASP A 130 -4.40 17.29 -2.51
C ASP A 130 -5.58 18.26 -2.54
N LYS A 131 -5.95 18.85 -1.38
CA LYS A 131 -7.02 19.87 -1.30
C LYS A 131 -6.65 21.19 -1.99
N HIS A 132 -5.37 21.54 -2.04
CA HIS A 132 -4.89 22.82 -2.58
C HIS A 132 -4.26 22.68 -3.97
N TYR A 133 -3.95 21.45 -4.39
CA TYR A 133 -3.47 21.16 -5.72
C TYR A 133 -4.65 21.17 -6.69
N LYS A 134 -4.54 21.94 -7.78
CA LYS A 134 -5.60 22.06 -8.78
C LYS A 134 -5.81 20.72 -9.47
N SER A 135 -7.00 20.13 -9.30
CA SER A 135 -7.58 19.18 -10.24
C SER A 135 -8.06 19.90 -11.49
#